data_AF-A0A0K2RB04-F1
#
_entry.id   AF-A0A0K2RB04-F1
#
_cell.length_a   1.000
_cell.length_b   1.000
_cell.length_c   1.000
_cell.angle_alpha   90.00
_cell.angle_beta   90.00
_cell.angle_gamma   90.00
#
_symmetry.space_group_name_H-M   'P 1'
#
loop_
_entity.id
_entity.type
_entity.pdbx_description
1 polymer ?
#
loop_
_entity_poly.entity_id
_entity_poly.type
_entity_poly.pdbx_seq_one_letter_code
_entity_poly.pdbx_strand_id
1 'polypeptide(L)'
;MTTLYSDQELLNTLRRLAQGEPTLGRRTYEQRRHDNDPSAHLYTHRFGSWGEALAAAGLTSTTQPLQLQDATTKWAEPQMLAALRDCRDETGVLTVRSYEAWRLNPVHPRPNVPPATSIRARFGQWSAAAAQTA
;
A
#
# COMPACT_ATOMS: atom_id res chain seq x y z
N MET A 1 -15.20 24.35 7.91
CA MET A 1 -15.05 24.02 9.35
C MET A 1 -15.19 22.52 9.49
N THR A 2 -14.10 21.74 9.67
CA THR A 2 -14.25 20.28 9.81
C THR A 2 -12.98 19.60 10.36
N THR A 3 -12.49 20.00 11.53
CA THR A 3 -11.45 19.23 12.24
C THR A 3 -11.70 19.28 13.75
N LEU A 4 -12.59 18.43 14.25
CA LEU A 4 -12.90 18.34 15.68
C LEU A 4 -12.22 17.14 16.38
N TYR A 5 -11.59 16.22 15.65
CA TYR A 5 -10.97 15.03 16.23
C TYR A 5 -9.44 15.10 16.13
N SER A 6 -8.79 14.98 17.29
CA SER A 6 -7.34 14.79 17.40
C SER A 6 -6.95 13.35 17.07
N ASP A 7 -5.69 13.11 16.71
CA ASP A 7 -5.21 11.76 16.36
C ASP A 7 -5.44 10.78 17.53
N GLN A 8 -5.24 11.23 18.77
CA GLN A 8 -5.53 10.41 19.95
C GLN A 8 -7.02 10.07 20.12
N GLU A 9 -7.93 10.99 19.81
CA GLU A 9 -9.39 10.74 19.87
C GLU A 9 -9.76 9.66 18.85
N LEU A 10 -9.22 9.75 17.63
CA LEU A 10 -9.40 8.75 16.59
C LEU A 10 -8.92 7.37 17.06
N LEU A 11 -7.71 7.27 17.59
CA LEU A 11 -7.15 5.99 18.07
C LEU A 11 -7.96 5.42 19.26
N ASN A 12 -8.41 6.27 20.18
CA ASN A 12 -9.27 5.86 21.29
C ASN A 12 -10.62 5.33 20.81
N THR A 13 -11.22 5.94 19.78
CA THR A 13 -12.46 5.43 19.17
C THR A 13 -12.25 4.05 18.55
N LEU A 14 -11.13 3.83 17.83
CA LEU A 14 -10.79 2.50 17.30
C LEU A 14 -10.67 1.46 18.41
N ARG A 15 -9.94 1.77 19.49
CA ARG A 15 -9.79 0.87 20.65
C ARG A 15 -11.12 0.58 21.34
N ARG A 16 -11.96 1.61 21.51
CA ARG A 16 -13.30 1.48 22.10
C ARG A 16 -14.18 0.55 21.27
N LEU A 17 -14.22 0.75 19.95
CA LEU A 17 -15.04 -0.04 19.03
C LEU A 17 -14.49 -1.45 18.77
N ALA A 18 -13.19 -1.65 18.98
CA ALA A 18 -12.59 -2.98 19.05
C ALA A 18 -13.10 -3.80 20.24
N GLN A 19 -13.65 -3.17 21.29
CA GLN A 19 -14.21 -3.85 22.46
C GLN A 19 -13.22 -4.84 23.14
N GLY A 20 -11.92 -4.53 23.10
CA GLY A 20 -10.87 -5.41 23.64
C GLY A 20 -10.42 -6.53 22.69
N GLU A 21 -11.00 -6.62 21.50
CA GLU A 21 -10.48 -7.52 20.46
C GLU A 21 -9.16 -6.98 19.89
N PRO A 22 -8.16 -7.84 19.66
CA PRO A 22 -6.92 -7.45 19.00
C PRO A 22 -7.12 -7.17 17.51
N THR A 23 -8.31 -7.46 16.96
CA THR A 23 -8.62 -7.23 15.55
C THR A 23 -9.90 -6.42 15.33
N LEU A 24 -9.86 -5.50 14.36
CA LEU A 24 -11.01 -4.69 13.98
C LEU A 24 -11.10 -4.52 12.47
N GLY A 25 -12.11 -5.12 11.86
CA GLY A 25 -12.41 -4.96 10.44
C GLY A 25 -13.13 -3.64 10.14
N ARG A 26 -12.89 -3.06 8.95
CA ARG A 26 -13.56 -1.83 8.51
C ARG A 26 -15.09 -1.95 8.51
N ARG A 27 -15.62 -3.09 8.04
CA ARG A 27 -17.06 -3.36 8.04
C ARG A 27 -17.64 -3.41 9.45
N THR A 28 -16.94 -4.06 10.38
CA THR A 28 -17.32 -4.14 11.80
C THR A 28 -17.29 -2.76 12.44
N TYR A 29 -16.28 -1.95 12.14
CA TYR A 29 -16.23 -0.55 12.58
C TYR A 29 -17.43 0.25 12.06
N GLU A 30 -17.71 0.18 10.75
CA GLU A 30 -18.83 0.90 10.14
C GLU A 30 -20.19 0.44 10.67
N GLN A 31 -20.32 -0.80 11.13
CA GLN A 31 -21.53 -1.32 11.79
C GLN A 31 -21.66 -0.88 13.25
N ARG A 32 -20.54 -0.72 13.97
CA ARG A 32 -20.51 -0.40 15.41
C ARG A 32 -20.45 1.10 15.70
N ARG A 33 -19.98 1.92 14.75
CA ARG A 33 -19.89 3.38 14.91
C ARG A 33 -21.28 3.99 15.05
N HIS A 34 -21.41 5.03 15.86
CA HIS A 34 -22.59 5.87 15.91
C HIS A 34 -22.46 7.07 14.96
N ASP A 35 -23.54 7.84 14.78
CA ASP A 35 -23.55 9.01 13.88
C ASP A 35 -22.56 10.12 14.32
N ASN A 36 -22.31 10.20 15.64
CA ASN A 36 -21.34 11.12 16.24
C ASN A 36 -19.89 10.60 16.22
N ASP A 37 -19.65 9.38 15.72
CA ASP A 37 -18.30 8.83 15.64
C ASP A 37 -17.62 9.19 14.31
N PRO A 38 -16.29 9.34 14.31
CA PRO A 38 -15.52 9.60 13.11
C PRO A 38 -15.73 8.53 12.03
N SER A 39 -15.86 8.97 10.79
CA SER A 39 -16.01 8.06 9.64
C SER A 39 -14.71 7.32 9.33
N ALA A 40 -14.81 6.09 8.83
CA ALA A 40 -13.63 5.31 8.41
C ALA A 40 -12.73 6.05 7.39
N HIS A 41 -13.34 6.89 6.55
CA HIS A 41 -12.64 7.73 5.59
C HIS A 41 -11.71 8.77 6.27
N LEU A 42 -12.09 9.29 7.44
CA LEU A 42 -11.28 10.27 8.19
C LEU A 42 -9.95 9.66 8.62
N TYR A 43 -9.94 8.38 8.99
CA TYR A 43 -8.72 7.66 9.36
C TYR A 43 -7.79 7.45 8.18
N THR A 44 -8.33 7.10 7.01
CA THR A 44 -7.53 6.99 5.78
C THR A 44 -6.92 8.34 5.40
N HIS A 45 -7.66 9.44 5.52
CA HIS A 45 -7.15 10.77 5.21
C HIS A 45 -6.10 11.28 6.23
N ARG A 46 -6.22 10.90 7.51
CA ARG A 46 -5.32 11.36 8.58
C ARG A 46 -4.07 10.52 8.74
N PHE A 47 -4.21 9.21 8.68
CA PHE A 47 -3.13 8.23 8.90
C PHE A 47 -2.64 7.59 7.60
N GLY A 48 -3.09 8.06 6.44
CA GLY A 48 -2.74 7.49 5.13
C GLY A 48 -3.54 6.24 4.77
N SER A 49 -3.74 5.33 5.73
CA SER A 49 -4.54 4.12 5.52
C SER A 49 -5.28 3.65 6.78
N TRP A 50 -6.34 2.87 6.58
CA TRP A 50 -7.07 2.22 7.67
C TRP A 50 -6.17 1.26 8.47
N GLY A 51 -5.26 0.56 7.80
CA GLY A 51 -4.30 -0.35 8.45
C GLY A 51 -3.33 0.41 9.35
N GLU A 52 -2.79 1.54 8.88
CA GLU A 52 -1.90 2.37 9.69
C GLU A 52 -2.61 3.02 10.89
N ALA A 53 -3.86 3.44 10.72
CA ALA A 53 -4.68 3.93 11.84
C ALA A 53 -4.88 2.84 12.91
N LEU A 54 -5.14 1.60 12.50
CA LEU A 54 -5.25 0.46 13.42
C LEU A 54 -3.91 0.13 14.06
N ALA A 55 -2.82 0.12 13.30
CA ALA A 55 -1.48 -0.12 13.83
C ALA A 55 -1.09 0.94 14.89
N ALA A 56 -1.38 2.21 14.63
CA ALA A 56 -1.22 3.29 15.60
C ALA A 56 -2.11 3.10 16.85
N ALA A 57 -3.27 2.46 16.69
CA ALA A 57 -4.15 2.09 17.80
C ALA A 57 -3.70 0.80 18.50
N GLY A 58 -2.68 0.08 18.02
CA GLY A 58 -2.27 -1.23 18.53
C GLY A 58 -3.24 -2.36 18.18
N LEU A 59 -4.03 -2.19 17.11
CA LEU A 59 -5.02 -3.14 16.61
C LEU A 59 -4.57 -3.72 15.26
N THR A 60 -5.01 -4.94 14.95
CA THR A 60 -4.72 -5.61 13.68
C THR A 60 -5.97 -5.62 12.80
N SER A 61 -5.88 -5.23 11.53
CA SER A 61 -7.05 -5.30 10.64
C SER A 61 -7.35 -6.76 10.28
N THR A 62 -8.59 -7.23 10.48
CA THR A 62 -9.06 -8.57 10.06
C THR A 62 -9.21 -8.67 8.53
N THR A 63 -9.10 -7.55 7.80
CA THR A 63 -9.25 -7.51 6.34
C THR A 63 -7.91 -7.23 5.69
N GLN A 64 -7.01 -8.18 5.90
CA GLN A 64 -5.97 -8.66 5.00
C GLN A 64 -4.83 -9.20 5.87
N PRO A 65 -4.30 -10.41 5.62
CA PRO A 65 -3.04 -10.81 6.22
C PRO A 65 -2.03 -9.67 6.03
N LEU A 66 -1.12 -9.43 6.98
CA LEU A 66 -0.02 -8.47 6.85
C LEU A 66 0.62 -8.50 5.46
N GLN A 67 0.71 -9.70 4.90
CA GLN A 67 1.11 -10.04 3.55
C GLN A 67 0.37 -9.36 2.36
N LEU A 68 -0.77 -8.70 2.59
CA LEU A 68 -1.57 -7.97 1.60
C LEU A 68 -1.85 -6.50 1.97
N GLN A 69 -1.49 -6.05 3.19
CA GLN A 69 -1.24 -4.62 3.46
C GLN A 69 -0.12 -4.13 2.53
N ASP A 70 0.77 -5.08 2.30
CA ASP A 70 1.75 -5.26 1.27
C ASP A 70 1.21 -5.53 -0.15
N ALA A 71 -0.01 -5.14 -0.55
CA ALA A 71 -0.36 -5.12 -1.98
C ALA A 71 0.42 -4.02 -2.75
N THR A 72 1.00 -3.06 -2.01
CA THR A 72 2.14 -2.19 -2.42
C THR A 72 3.52 -2.87 -2.28
N THR A 73 3.55 -4.09 -1.75
CA THR A 73 4.75 -4.86 -1.37
C THR A 73 4.68 -6.34 -1.80
N LYS A 74 3.83 -6.72 -2.76
CA LYS A 74 4.07 -7.97 -3.51
C LYS A 74 5.45 -7.91 -4.16
N TRP A 75 5.87 -6.69 -4.44
CA TRP A 75 7.12 -6.35 -5.06
C TRP A 75 7.91 -5.53 -4.06
N ALA A 76 8.94 -6.15 -3.46
CA ALA A 76 9.85 -5.41 -2.61
C ALA A 76 10.58 -4.34 -3.45
N GLU A 77 10.90 -3.20 -2.86
CA GLU A 77 11.73 -2.17 -3.51
C GLU A 77 13.02 -2.72 -4.16
N PRO A 78 13.84 -3.57 -3.48
CA PRO A 78 15.00 -4.18 -4.12
C PRO A 78 14.62 -5.06 -5.31
N GLN A 79 13.44 -5.69 -5.31
CA GLN A 79 12.96 -6.50 -6.42
C GLN A 79 12.51 -5.63 -7.60
N MET A 80 11.90 -4.47 -7.34
CA MET A 80 11.60 -3.49 -8.37
C MET A 80 12.88 -2.95 -9.01
N LEU A 81 13.88 -2.58 -8.20
CA LEU A 81 15.17 -2.09 -8.69
C LEU A 81 15.95 -3.17 -9.46
N ALA A 82 15.93 -4.43 -8.99
CA ALA A 82 16.53 -5.56 -9.70
C ALA A 82 15.88 -5.75 -11.08
N ALA A 83 14.55 -5.76 -11.16
CA ALA A 83 13.85 -5.91 -12.44
C ALA A 83 14.15 -4.77 -13.43
N LEU A 84 14.28 -3.53 -12.95
CA LEU A 84 14.68 -2.40 -13.78
C LEU A 84 16.13 -2.53 -14.29
N ARG A 85 17.03 -3.05 -13.46
CA ARG A 85 18.43 -3.35 -13.85
C ARG A 85 18.51 -4.45 -14.88
N ASP A 86 17.81 -5.57 -14.67
CA ASP A 86 17.77 -6.69 -15.63
C ASP A 86 17.20 -6.25 -16.97
N CYS A 87 16.10 -5.48 -16.95
CA CYS A 87 15.52 -4.92 -18.17
C CYS A 87 16.51 -4.03 -18.92
N ARG A 88 17.30 -3.21 -18.21
CA ARG A 88 18.31 -2.36 -18.83
C ARG A 88 19.44 -3.17 -19.46
N ASP A 89 19.93 -4.19 -18.76
CA ASP A 89 21.02 -5.04 -19.25
C ASP A 89 20.61 -5.74 -20.56
N GLU A 90 19.36 -6.22 -20.64
CA GLU A 90 18.86 -6.94 -21.81
C GLU A 90 18.38 -6.03 -22.96
N THR A 91 17.76 -4.89 -22.67
CA THR A 91 17.15 -4.04 -23.72
C THR A 91 17.92 -2.76 -24.02
N GLY A 92 18.84 -2.33 -23.14
CA GLY A 92 19.56 -1.06 -23.22
C GLY A 92 18.69 0.19 -23.04
N VAL A 93 17.36 0.05 -22.99
CA VAL A 93 16.39 1.15 -22.98
C VAL A 93 15.36 0.95 -21.86
N LEU A 94 15.35 1.88 -20.91
CA LEU A 94 14.58 1.75 -19.67
C LEU A 94 13.31 2.61 -19.72
N THR A 95 12.45 2.36 -20.71
CA THR A 95 11.13 3.00 -20.82
C THR A 95 10.03 2.08 -20.29
N VAL A 96 8.88 2.65 -19.90
CA VAL A 96 7.72 1.87 -19.46
C VAL A 96 7.32 0.83 -20.51
N ARG A 97 7.30 1.22 -21.79
CA ARG A 97 6.90 0.36 -22.90
C ARG A 97 7.91 -0.76 -23.17
N SER A 98 9.21 -0.46 -23.17
CA SER A 98 10.24 -1.49 -23.35
C SER A 98 10.27 -2.46 -22.17
N TYR A 99 10.09 -1.96 -20.94
CA TYR A 99 9.98 -2.80 -19.76
C TYR A 99 8.75 -3.72 -19.77
N GLU A 100 7.57 -3.22 -20.15
CA GLU A 100 6.38 -4.07 -20.26
C GLU A 100 6.53 -5.12 -21.36
N ALA A 101 7.12 -4.76 -22.51
CA ALA A 101 7.42 -5.71 -23.57
C ALA A 101 8.44 -6.78 -23.12
N TRP A 102 9.48 -6.38 -22.38
CA TRP A 102 10.47 -7.27 -21.79
C TRP A 102 9.85 -8.21 -20.75
N ARG A 103 8.98 -7.70 -19.88
CA ARG A 103 8.25 -8.48 -18.87
C ARG A 103 7.28 -9.49 -19.48
N LEU A 104 6.57 -9.09 -20.54
CA LEU A 104 5.57 -9.90 -21.23
C LEU A 104 6.18 -10.83 -22.29
N ASN A 105 7.51 -10.88 -22.40
CA ASN A 105 8.19 -11.70 -23.38
C ASN A 105 7.87 -13.20 -23.13
N PRO A 106 7.20 -13.88 -24.08
CA PRO A 106 6.81 -15.28 -23.91
C PRO A 106 8.00 -16.25 -23.92
N VAL A 107 9.15 -15.82 -24.44
CA VAL A 107 10.39 -16.62 -24.48
C VAL A 107 11.01 -16.77 -23.09
N HIS A 108 10.85 -15.74 -22.24
CA HIS A 108 11.36 -15.72 -20.87
C HIS A 108 10.25 -15.26 -19.91
N PRO A 109 9.34 -16.16 -19.49
CA PRO A 109 8.29 -15.80 -18.55
C PRO A 109 8.93 -15.44 -17.18
N ARG A 110 8.73 -14.20 -16.75
CA ARG A 110 9.27 -13.68 -15.48
C ARG A 110 8.14 -13.46 -14.47
N PRO A 111 7.72 -14.51 -13.73
CA PRO A 111 6.63 -14.40 -12.75
C PRO A 111 7.01 -13.55 -11.52
N ASN A 112 8.31 -13.32 -11.31
CA ASN A 112 8.87 -12.53 -10.20
C ASN A 112 9.24 -11.09 -10.61
N VAL A 113 8.62 -10.57 -11.68
CA VAL A 113 8.84 -9.20 -12.15
C VAL A 113 7.59 -8.33 -11.96
N PRO A 114 7.70 -7.18 -11.26
CA PRO A 114 6.60 -6.26 -11.07
C PRO A 114 6.09 -5.69 -12.39
N PRO A 115 4.78 -5.44 -12.55
CA PRO A 115 4.29 -4.61 -13.64
C PRO A 115 4.77 -3.16 -13.46
N ALA A 116 4.93 -2.43 -14.56
CA ALA A 116 5.38 -1.04 -14.53
C ALA A 116 4.44 -0.13 -13.72
N THR A 117 3.16 -0.48 -13.64
CA THR A 117 2.15 0.20 -12.82
C THR A 117 2.49 0.14 -11.33
N SER A 118 2.96 -1.00 -10.81
CA SER A 118 3.40 -1.13 -9.41
C SER A 118 4.65 -0.31 -9.12
N ILE A 119 5.60 -0.28 -10.05
CA ILE A 119 6.82 0.55 -9.93
C ILE A 119 6.43 2.03 -9.92
N ARG A 120 5.55 2.48 -10.83
CA ARG A 120 5.07 3.87 -10.87
C ARG A 120 4.28 4.25 -9.63
N ALA A 121 3.43 3.36 -9.12
CA ALA A 121 2.67 3.60 -7.90
C ALA A 121 3.60 3.81 -6.69
N ARG A 122 4.74 3.11 -6.63
CA ARG A 122 5.70 3.24 -5.52
C ARG A 122 6.65 4.43 -5.65
N PHE A 123 7.22 4.67 -6.83
CA PHE A 123 8.21 5.74 -7.05
C PHE A 123 7.60 7.06 -7.54
N GLY A 124 6.29 7.11 -7.78
CA GLY A 124 5.55 8.25 -8.34
C GLY A 124 5.82 8.48 -9.84
N GLN A 125 7.10 8.55 -10.22
CA GLN A 125 7.55 8.77 -11.59
C GLN A 125 8.52 7.68 -12.03
N TRP A 126 8.33 7.16 -13.25
CA TRP A 126 9.21 6.13 -13.82
C TRP A 126 10.66 6.60 -13.92
N SER A 127 10.87 7.88 -14.27
CA SER A 127 12.19 8.49 -14.37
C SER A 127 12.96 8.45 -13.05
N ALA A 128 12.27 8.58 -11.91
CA ALA A 128 12.89 8.50 -10.59
C ALA A 128 13.34 7.08 -10.25
N ALA A 129 12.55 6.07 -10.65
CA ALA A 129 12.93 4.66 -10.49
C ALA A 129 14.10 4.28 -11.43
N ALA A 130 14.06 4.75 -12.68
CA ALA A 130 15.13 4.55 -13.66
C ALA A 130 16.45 5.20 -13.20
N ALA A 131 16.39 6.42 -12.66
CA ALA A 131 17.56 7.13 -12.12
C ALA A 131 18.23 6.39 -10.96
N GLN A 132 17.46 5.70 -10.11
CA GLN A 132 18.02 4.89 -9.01
C GLN A 132 18.72 3.61 -9.48
N THR A 133 18.50 3.22 -10.73
CA THR A 133 19.23 2.09 -11.31
C THR A 133 20.49 2.51 -12.04
N ALA A 134 20.63 3.77 -12.45
CA ALA A 134 21.80 4.32 -13.18
C ALA A 134 23.09 4.18 -12.38
#